data_AF-A0A1Y2T3J8-F1
#
_entry.id   AF-A0A1Y2T3J8-F1
#
_cell.length_a   1.000
_cell.length_b   1.000
_cell.length_c   1.000
_cell.angle_alpha   90.00
_cell.angle_beta   90.00
_cell.angle_gamma   90.00
#
_symmetry.space_group_name_H-M   'P 1'
#
loop_
_entity.id
_entity.type
_entity.pdbx_description
1 polymer ?
#
loop_
_entity_poly.entity_id
_entity_poly.type
_entity_poly.pdbx_seq_one_letter_code
_entity_poly.pdbx_strand_id
1 'polypeptide(L)'
;MTAGFFADTFRGLMMGTGNGVEYFLGYFSIRGDGISDRQPIRDCTKEEVRAMAASAGLPEDLVHRVPTAGLWPGQTDEGELGFSYADADRFLVWILNRHVAEPCLTTTLTVREESVEAILADPGLPVAAEVARRIIDQNRRTAFKRRDGDLEAMLAARGLAPGATGGRQE
;
A
#
# COMPACT_ATOMS: atom_id res chain seq x y z
N MET A 1 16.81 -4.40 -13.70
CA MET A 1 18.11 -4.22 -14.39
C MET A 1 17.97 -3.41 -15.68
N THR A 2 17.08 -3.76 -16.61
CA THR A 2 16.90 -3.00 -17.87
C THR A 2 16.47 -1.54 -17.67
N ALA A 3 15.50 -1.28 -16.79
CA ALA A 3 15.06 0.08 -16.47
C ALA A 3 16.21 0.96 -15.92
N GLY A 4 17.07 0.38 -15.07
CA GLY A 4 18.25 1.08 -14.52
C GLY A 4 19.27 1.41 -15.60
N PHE A 5 19.57 0.48 -16.50
CA PHE A 5 20.44 0.73 -17.66
C PHE A 5 19.94 1.92 -18.50
N PHE A 6 18.62 1.99 -18.76
CA PHE A 6 18.05 3.11 -19.50
C PHE A 6 18.07 4.42 -18.70
N ALA A 7 17.78 4.38 -17.40
CA ALA A 7 17.90 5.56 -16.54
C ALA A 7 19.32 6.16 -16.61
N ASP A 8 20.36 5.32 -16.49
CA ASP A 8 21.75 5.78 -16.61
C ASP A 8 22.06 6.33 -18.02
N THR A 9 21.67 5.59 -19.07
CA THR A 9 21.90 5.96 -20.47
C THR A 9 21.30 7.32 -20.81
N PHE A 10 20.11 7.61 -20.29
CA PHE A 10 19.38 8.85 -20.56
C PHE A 10 19.52 9.91 -19.46
N ARG A 11 20.37 9.69 -18.45
CA ARG A 11 20.51 10.56 -17.27
C ARG A 11 19.16 10.85 -16.59
N GLY A 12 18.30 9.84 -16.56
CA GLY A 12 16.96 9.87 -15.97
C GLY A 12 16.88 9.17 -14.61
N LEU A 13 15.67 9.05 -14.09
CA LEU A 13 15.35 8.35 -12.85
C LEU A 13 14.35 7.22 -13.15
N MET A 14 14.45 6.12 -12.43
CA MET A 14 13.46 5.05 -12.41
C MET A 14 12.26 5.45 -11.55
N MET A 15 11.10 5.57 -12.19
CA MET A 15 9.82 5.78 -11.53
C MET A 15 9.15 4.43 -11.26
N GLY A 16 8.95 4.10 -9.99
CA GLY A 16 8.21 2.92 -9.58
C GLY A 16 6.71 3.15 -9.63
N THR A 17 5.93 2.08 -9.70
CA THR A 17 4.47 2.11 -9.86
C THR A 17 3.73 1.35 -8.76
N GLY A 18 4.42 0.97 -7.68
CA GLY A 18 3.81 0.32 -6.53
C GLY A 18 2.93 1.30 -5.77
N ASN A 19 1.69 0.90 -5.48
CA ASN A 19 0.78 1.68 -4.63
C ASN A 19 0.92 1.32 -3.14
N GLY A 20 0.29 2.11 -2.27
CA GLY A 20 0.38 1.94 -0.82
C GLY A 20 -0.19 0.61 -0.32
N VAL A 21 -1.18 0.06 -0.99
CA VAL A 21 -1.78 -1.23 -0.61
C VAL A 21 -0.86 -2.39 -0.98
N GLU A 22 -0.31 -2.39 -2.19
CA GLU A 22 0.73 -3.35 -2.60
C GLU A 22 1.95 -3.28 -1.67
N TYR A 23 2.36 -2.07 -1.28
CA TYR A 23 3.47 -1.87 -0.35
C TYR A 23 3.16 -2.42 1.05
N PHE A 24 1.97 -2.11 1.58
CA PHE A 24 1.47 -2.60 2.87
C PHE A 24 1.39 -4.13 2.91
N LEU A 25 0.93 -4.75 1.83
CA LEU A 25 0.80 -6.21 1.69
C LEU A 25 2.11 -6.90 1.29
N GLY A 26 3.16 -6.13 0.96
CA GLY A 26 4.40 -6.68 0.41
C GLY A 26 4.19 -7.46 -0.89
N TYR A 27 3.18 -7.09 -1.67
CA TYR A 27 2.80 -7.74 -2.93
C TYR A 27 3.61 -7.16 -4.10
N PHE A 28 4.92 -7.34 -4.01
CA PHE A 28 5.91 -6.91 -5.00
C PHE A 28 7.20 -7.74 -4.83
N SER A 29 8.05 -7.76 -5.84
CA SER A 29 9.39 -8.36 -5.75
C SER A 29 10.42 -7.32 -5.31
N ILE A 30 11.10 -7.54 -4.18
CA ILE A 30 12.09 -6.56 -3.62
C ILE A 30 13.14 -6.17 -4.66
N ARG A 31 13.60 -7.13 -5.46
CA ARG A 31 14.65 -6.93 -6.48
C ARG A 31 14.10 -6.78 -7.90
N GLY A 32 12.79 -6.63 -8.03
CA GLY A 32 12.08 -6.45 -9.29
C GLY A 32 11.41 -5.09 -9.34
N ASP A 33 10.09 -5.10 -9.41
CA ASP A 33 9.20 -3.95 -9.40
C ASP A 33 9.29 -3.08 -8.14
N GLY A 34 9.82 -3.61 -7.04
CA GLY A 34 10.11 -2.83 -5.83
C GLY A 34 11.31 -1.87 -5.94
N ILE A 35 12.16 -1.99 -6.97
CA ILE A 35 13.35 -1.12 -7.14
C ILE A 35 13.00 0.09 -8.00
N SER A 36 13.19 1.29 -7.45
CA SER A 36 13.02 2.57 -8.14
C SER A 36 13.73 3.70 -7.40
N ASP A 37 14.04 4.79 -8.08
CA ASP A 37 14.55 6.01 -7.44
C ASP A 37 13.42 6.79 -6.72
N ARG A 38 12.21 6.75 -7.28
CA ARG A 38 11.01 7.41 -6.73
C ARG A 38 9.77 6.54 -6.91
N GLN A 39 8.86 6.58 -5.93
CA GLN A 39 7.54 5.95 -6.03
C GLN A 39 6.44 6.98 -5.74
N PRO A 40 5.88 7.61 -6.79
CA PRO A 40 4.99 8.76 -6.64
C PRO A 40 3.59 8.41 -6.13
N ILE A 41 3.20 7.13 -6.15
CA ILE A 41 1.87 6.67 -5.74
C ILE A 41 1.93 5.68 -4.58
N ARG A 42 3.07 5.60 -3.88
CA ARG A 42 3.32 4.62 -2.82
C ARG A 42 2.52 4.88 -1.54
N ASP A 43 1.86 6.02 -1.44
CA ASP A 43 0.93 6.39 -0.38
C ASP A 43 -0.54 6.30 -0.81
N CYS A 44 -0.82 6.01 -2.08
CA CYS A 44 -2.17 5.91 -2.62
C CYS A 44 -2.78 4.51 -2.40
N THR A 45 -4.08 4.45 -2.16
CA THR A 45 -4.86 3.21 -2.24
C THR A 45 -5.05 2.77 -3.70
N LYS A 46 -5.52 1.54 -3.94
CA LYS A 46 -5.80 1.10 -5.32
C LYS A 46 -6.93 1.93 -5.94
N GLU A 47 -7.95 2.24 -5.16
CA GLU A 47 -9.07 3.08 -5.60
C GLU A 47 -8.63 4.53 -5.89
N GLU A 48 -7.75 5.12 -5.08
CA GLU A 48 -7.17 6.45 -5.34
C GLU A 48 -6.40 6.45 -6.69
N VAL A 49 -5.66 5.38 -6.98
CA VAL A 49 -4.99 5.20 -8.28
C VAL A 49 -5.99 5.10 -9.43
N ARG A 50 -7.08 4.33 -9.27
CA ARG A 50 -8.15 4.23 -10.29
C ARG A 50 -8.83 5.58 -10.52
N ALA A 51 -9.12 6.32 -9.47
CA ALA A 51 -9.73 7.65 -9.55
C ALA A 51 -8.82 8.65 -10.29
N MET A 52 -7.51 8.65 -10.00
CA MET A 52 -6.55 9.46 -10.74
C MET A 52 -6.47 9.06 -12.22
N ALA A 53 -6.46 7.76 -12.51
CA ALA A 53 -6.44 7.24 -13.88
C ALA A 53 -7.69 7.66 -14.68
N ALA A 54 -8.88 7.58 -14.07
CA ALA A 54 -10.12 8.03 -14.69
C ALA A 54 -10.12 9.55 -14.93
N SER A 55 -9.66 10.33 -13.94
CA SER A 55 -9.54 11.79 -14.05
C SER A 55 -8.56 12.22 -15.16
N ALA A 56 -7.51 11.43 -15.40
CA ALA A 56 -6.57 11.62 -16.50
C ALA A 56 -7.13 11.21 -17.88
N GLY A 57 -8.37 10.73 -17.96
CA GLY A 57 -9.00 10.32 -19.21
C GLY A 57 -8.49 8.99 -19.77
N LEU A 58 -7.94 8.11 -18.92
CA LEU A 58 -7.56 6.77 -19.35
C LEU A 58 -8.80 5.90 -19.68
N PRO A 59 -8.71 4.96 -20.64
CA PRO A 59 -9.83 4.11 -21.02
C PRO A 59 -10.42 3.32 -19.85
N GLU A 60 -11.75 3.20 -19.82
CA GLU A 60 -12.47 2.51 -18.74
C GLU A 60 -12.05 1.03 -18.59
N ASP A 61 -11.78 0.34 -19.71
CA ASP A 61 -11.31 -1.05 -19.73
C ASP A 61 -9.89 -1.22 -19.14
N LEU A 62 -9.10 -0.15 -19.14
CA LEU A 62 -7.80 -0.09 -18.48
C LEU A 62 -7.98 0.24 -16.99
N VAL A 63 -8.78 1.26 -16.67
CA VAL A 63 -9.01 1.72 -15.29
C VAL A 63 -9.63 0.61 -14.44
N HIS A 64 -10.60 -0.14 -14.98
CA HIS A 64 -11.33 -1.19 -14.27
C HIS A 64 -10.83 -2.60 -14.58
N ARG A 65 -9.69 -2.72 -15.25
CA ARG A 65 -9.07 -4.02 -15.51
C ARG A 65 -8.87 -4.80 -14.21
N VAL A 66 -9.10 -6.11 -14.28
CA VAL A 66 -8.78 -7.03 -13.18
C VAL A 66 -7.28 -6.93 -12.90
N PRO A 67 -6.88 -6.59 -11.67
CA PRO A 67 -5.47 -6.48 -11.32
C PRO A 67 -4.73 -7.81 -11.48
N THR A 68 -3.57 -7.74 -12.13
CA THR A 68 -2.69 -8.87 -12.38
C THR A 68 -1.25 -8.36 -12.46
N ALA A 69 -0.33 -9.05 -11.78
CA ALA A 69 1.11 -8.84 -11.95
C ALA A 69 1.64 -9.39 -13.29
N GLY A 70 0.84 -10.19 -14.00
CA GLY A 70 1.17 -10.74 -15.32
C GLY A 70 2.33 -11.73 -15.31
N LEU A 71 2.61 -12.38 -14.17
CA LEU A 71 3.77 -13.27 -14.02
C LEU A 71 3.55 -14.66 -14.64
N TRP A 72 2.30 -15.12 -14.73
CA TRP A 72 1.92 -16.36 -15.42
C TRP A 72 0.46 -16.29 -15.93
N PRO A 73 0.08 -17.14 -16.90
CA PRO A 73 -1.27 -17.13 -17.46
C PRO A 73 -2.35 -17.37 -16.38
N GLY A 74 -3.39 -16.53 -16.41
CA GLY A 74 -4.54 -16.64 -15.50
C GLY A 74 -4.31 -16.08 -14.09
N GLN A 75 -3.15 -15.49 -13.81
CA GLN A 75 -2.86 -14.87 -12.52
C GLN A 75 -3.73 -13.63 -12.28
N THR A 76 -4.32 -13.53 -11.09
CA THR A 76 -5.02 -12.33 -10.60
C THR A 76 -4.57 -12.04 -9.18
N ASP A 77 -4.40 -10.76 -8.85
CA ASP A 77 -3.86 -10.35 -7.56
C ASP A 77 -4.79 -10.77 -6.41
N GLU A 78 -6.08 -10.50 -6.55
CA GLU A 78 -7.11 -10.85 -5.56
C GLU A 78 -7.28 -12.37 -5.40
N GLY A 79 -7.06 -13.13 -6.47
CA GLY A 79 -7.07 -14.58 -6.44
C GLY A 79 -5.91 -15.17 -5.63
N GLU A 80 -4.72 -14.55 -5.68
CA GLU A 80 -3.56 -14.95 -4.87
C GLU A 80 -3.65 -14.47 -3.42
N LEU A 81 -4.15 -13.25 -3.21
CA LEU A 81 -4.28 -12.65 -1.89
C LEU A 81 -5.43 -13.27 -1.08
N GLY A 82 -6.49 -13.72 -1.76
CA GLY A 82 -7.67 -14.31 -1.11
C GLY A 82 -8.59 -13.27 -0.45
N PHE A 83 -8.49 -12.01 -0.89
CA PHE A 83 -9.34 -10.88 -0.53
C PHE A 83 -9.26 -9.79 -1.62
N SER A 84 -10.24 -8.88 -1.63
CA SER A 84 -10.31 -7.81 -2.64
C SER A 84 -9.39 -6.63 -2.32
N TYR A 85 -9.01 -5.87 -3.34
CA TYR A 85 -8.35 -4.57 -3.14
C TYR A 85 -9.25 -3.59 -2.40
N ALA A 86 -10.58 -3.66 -2.60
CA ALA A 86 -11.51 -2.79 -1.87
C ALA A 86 -11.45 -3.05 -0.35
N ASP A 87 -11.32 -4.31 0.07
CA ASP A 87 -11.15 -4.66 1.48
C ASP A 87 -9.79 -4.21 2.01
N ALA A 88 -8.72 -4.44 1.23
CA ALA A 88 -7.38 -4.04 1.61
C ALA A 88 -7.21 -2.51 1.71
N ASP A 89 -7.81 -1.76 0.78
CA ASP A 89 -7.87 -0.29 0.79
C ASP A 89 -8.55 0.22 2.06
N ARG A 90 -9.76 -0.30 2.36
CA ARG A 90 -10.51 0.06 3.58
C ARG A 90 -9.71 -0.25 4.84
N PHE A 91 -9.10 -1.44 4.90
CA PHE A 91 -8.29 -1.85 6.04
C PHE A 91 -7.07 -0.96 6.22
N LEU A 92 -6.32 -0.64 5.15
CA LEU A 92 -5.15 0.24 5.20
C LEU A 92 -5.52 1.63 5.71
N VAL A 93 -6.55 2.26 5.13
CA VAL A 93 -6.97 3.60 5.57
C VAL A 93 -7.40 3.58 7.03
N TRP A 94 -8.18 2.57 7.43
CA TRP A 94 -8.65 2.45 8.81
C TRP A 94 -7.50 2.22 9.80
N ILE A 95 -6.58 1.29 9.52
CA ILE A 95 -5.50 0.94 10.46
C ILE A 95 -4.50 2.09 10.64
N LEU A 96 -4.27 2.91 9.61
CA LEU A 96 -3.45 4.12 9.73
C LEU A 96 -4.10 5.14 10.67
N ASN A 97 -5.42 5.36 10.55
CA ASN A 97 -6.15 6.24 11.47
C ASN A 97 -6.19 5.67 12.89
N ARG A 98 -6.44 4.37 13.04
CA ARG A 98 -6.38 3.68 14.33
C ARG A 98 -5.00 3.85 14.97
N HIS A 99 -3.92 3.72 14.20
CA HIS A 99 -2.55 3.87 14.69
C HIS A 99 -2.29 5.25 15.32
N VAL A 100 -2.83 6.31 14.73
CA VAL A 100 -2.68 7.69 15.26
C VAL A 100 -3.33 7.81 16.64
N ALA A 101 -4.47 7.16 16.87
CA ALA A 101 -5.16 7.16 18.16
C ALA A 101 -4.56 6.16 19.16
N GLU A 102 -4.21 4.96 18.69
CA GLU A 102 -3.71 3.85 19.47
C GLU A 102 -2.62 3.10 18.66
N PRO A 103 -1.33 3.31 18.98
CA PRO A 103 -0.22 2.78 18.18
C PRO A 103 -0.24 1.25 18.04
N CYS A 104 -0.53 0.78 16.82
CA CYS A 104 -0.67 -0.65 16.49
C CYS A 104 0.24 -1.14 15.35
N LEU A 105 1.14 -0.29 14.86
CA LEU A 105 2.06 -0.55 13.74
C LEU A 105 3.51 -0.32 14.19
N THR A 106 4.45 -1.05 13.61
CA THR A 106 5.89 -0.79 13.72
C THR A 106 6.32 0.31 12.75
N THR A 107 7.55 0.82 12.92
CA THR A 107 8.23 1.74 11.99
C THR A 107 8.28 1.22 10.55
N THR A 108 8.22 -0.10 10.36
CA THR A 108 8.19 -0.77 9.04
C THR A 108 6.79 -0.96 8.48
N LEU A 109 5.79 -0.21 8.96
CA LEU A 109 4.39 -0.32 8.52
C LEU A 109 3.85 -1.76 8.69
N THR A 110 4.26 -2.43 9.76
CA THR A 110 3.86 -3.82 10.06
C THR A 110 2.94 -3.84 11.27
N VAL A 111 1.83 -4.58 11.20
CA VAL A 111 0.91 -4.76 12.33
C VAL A 111 1.64 -5.43 13.48
N ARG A 112 1.58 -4.84 14.68
CA ARG A 112 2.19 -5.39 15.91
C ARG A 112 1.46 -6.65 16.36
N GLU A 113 2.20 -7.64 16.87
CA GLU A 113 1.61 -8.95 17.25
C GLU A 113 0.62 -8.77 18.39
N GLU A 114 1.04 -8.00 19.40
CA GLU A 114 0.25 -7.67 20.58
C GLU A 114 -1.03 -6.88 20.27
N SER A 115 -1.11 -6.25 19.09
CA SER A 115 -2.27 -5.48 18.67
C SER A 115 -3.29 -6.29 17.85
N VAL A 116 -2.95 -7.51 17.40
CA VAL A 116 -3.78 -8.26 16.45
C VAL A 116 -5.17 -8.56 17.03
N GLU A 117 -5.25 -9.11 18.24
CA GLU A 117 -6.54 -9.48 18.84
C GLU A 117 -7.40 -8.25 19.15
N ALA A 118 -6.78 -7.14 19.56
CA ALA A 118 -7.49 -5.88 19.76
C ALA A 118 -8.04 -5.31 18.44
N ILE A 119 -7.27 -5.40 17.35
CA ILE A 119 -7.71 -4.98 16.00
C ILE A 119 -8.90 -5.83 15.53
N LEU A 120 -8.82 -7.15 15.70
CA LEU A 120 -9.86 -8.07 15.20
C LEU A 120 -11.16 -8.01 16.02
N ALA A 121 -11.07 -7.58 17.28
CA ALA A 121 -12.22 -7.36 18.16
C ALA A 121 -12.80 -5.93 18.05
N ASP A 122 -12.17 -5.03 17.29
CA ASP A 122 -12.60 -3.64 17.17
C ASP A 122 -13.96 -3.54 16.44
N PRO A 123 -15.02 -2.97 17.07
CA PRO A 123 -16.32 -2.80 16.43
C PRO A 123 -16.29 -1.91 15.18
N GLY A 124 -15.28 -1.06 15.04
CA GLY A 124 -15.05 -0.18 13.90
C GLY A 124 -14.30 -0.83 12.73
N LEU A 125 -13.94 -2.12 12.82
CA LEU A 125 -13.23 -2.82 11.75
C LEU A 125 -14.05 -2.78 10.44
N PRO A 126 -13.49 -2.27 9.32
CA PRO A 126 -14.28 -1.97 8.12
C PRO A 126 -14.49 -3.18 7.20
N VAL A 127 -13.98 -4.34 7.58
CA VAL A 127 -14.03 -5.59 6.83
C VAL A 127 -14.30 -6.75 7.78
N ALA A 128 -14.70 -7.91 7.26
CA ALA A 128 -14.93 -9.08 8.08
C ALA A 128 -13.63 -9.53 8.79
N ALA A 129 -13.73 -10.02 10.03
CA ALA A 129 -12.58 -10.33 10.87
C ALA A 129 -11.65 -11.38 10.25
N GLU A 130 -12.20 -12.35 9.51
CA GLU A 130 -11.44 -13.34 8.76
C GLU A 130 -10.64 -12.73 7.60
N VAL A 131 -11.16 -11.70 6.95
CA VAL A 131 -10.48 -10.95 5.88
C VAL A 131 -9.36 -10.09 6.49
N ALA A 132 -9.67 -9.35 7.57
CA ALA A 132 -8.66 -8.59 8.32
C ALA A 132 -7.50 -9.48 8.79
N ARG A 133 -7.80 -10.68 9.31
CA ARG A 133 -6.77 -11.64 9.74
C ARG A 133 -5.85 -12.04 8.58
N ARG A 134 -6.40 -12.34 7.40
CA ARG A 134 -5.58 -12.65 6.20
C ARG A 134 -4.71 -11.47 5.77
N ILE A 135 -5.24 -10.24 5.82
CA ILE A 135 -4.48 -9.02 5.50
C ILE A 135 -3.33 -8.83 6.50
N ILE A 136 -3.61 -8.99 7.80
CA ILE A 136 -2.61 -8.90 8.88
C ILE A 136 -1.52 -9.96 8.70
N ASP A 137 -1.91 -11.21 8.45
CA ASP A 137 -0.98 -12.32 8.24
C ASP A 137 -0.08 -12.06 7.03
N GLN A 138 -0.65 -11.59 5.91
CA GLN A 138 0.10 -11.20 4.73
C GLN A 138 1.07 -10.07 5.03
N ASN A 139 0.59 -8.98 5.65
CA ASN A 139 1.40 -7.84 6.06
C ASN A 139 2.59 -8.29 6.93
N ARG A 140 2.35 -9.07 7.99
CA ARG A 140 3.38 -9.54 8.91
C ARG A 140 4.37 -10.48 8.23
N ARG A 141 3.90 -11.43 7.43
CA ARG A 141 4.75 -12.38 6.68
C ARG A 141 5.73 -11.67 5.74
N THR A 142 5.34 -10.54 5.17
CA THR A 142 6.18 -9.77 4.23
C THR A 142 6.93 -8.60 4.86
N ALA A 143 7.01 -8.51 6.19
CA ALA A 143 7.66 -7.39 6.88
C ALA A 143 9.10 -7.12 6.41
N PHE A 144 9.85 -8.16 6.06
CA PHE A 144 11.22 -8.06 5.54
C PHE A 144 11.35 -7.25 4.23
N LYS A 145 10.24 -7.02 3.51
CA LYS A 145 10.22 -6.20 2.29
C LYS A 145 10.18 -4.71 2.56
N ARG A 146 9.89 -4.28 3.80
CA ARG A 146 9.76 -2.88 4.22
C ARG A 146 10.95 -2.40 5.05
N ARG A 147 11.04 -1.10 5.33
CA ARG A 147 12.18 -0.42 5.97
C ARG A 147 11.71 0.44 7.13
N ASP A 148 12.59 0.68 8.09
CA ASP A 148 12.32 1.62 9.17
C ASP A 148 12.10 3.03 8.59
N GLY A 149 11.10 3.75 9.11
CA GLY A 149 10.67 5.06 8.60
C GLY A 149 9.51 4.99 7.61
N ASP A 150 9.11 3.79 7.16
CA ASP A 150 8.02 3.63 6.19
C ASP A 150 6.66 4.05 6.76
N LEU A 151 6.41 3.81 8.06
CA LEU A 151 5.19 4.24 8.72
C LEU A 151 5.11 5.77 8.77
N GLU A 152 6.17 6.42 9.20
CA GLU A 152 6.26 7.87 9.32
C GLU A 152 6.09 8.54 7.95
N ALA A 153 6.72 7.99 6.91
CA ALA A 153 6.57 8.47 5.54
C ALA A 153 5.12 8.32 5.05
N MET A 154 4.48 7.17 5.31
CA MET A 154 3.07 6.93 4.94
C MET A 154 2.13 7.89 5.67
N LEU A 155 2.31 8.07 6.99
CA LEU A 155 1.49 9.00 7.78
C LEU A 155 1.68 10.44 7.32
N ALA A 156 2.92 10.87 7.07
CA ALA A 156 3.20 12.23 6.60
C ALA A 156 2.56 12.50 5.23
N ALA A 157 2.72 11.59 4.27
CA ALA A 157 2.13 11.73 2.94
C ALA A 157 0.60 11.81 2.98
N ARG A 158 -0.02 11.09 3.92
CA ARG A 158 -1.48 11.10 4.12
C ARG A 158 -1.99 12.18 5.08
N GLY A 159 -1.14 13.10 5.54
CA GLY A 159 -1.53 14.18 6.46
C GLY A 159 -1.92 13.70 7.87
N LEU A 160 -1.47 12.51 8.26
CA LEU A 160 -1.74 11.85 9.54
C LEU A 160 -0.57 11.95 10.53
N ALA A 161 0.51 12.67 10.19
CA ALA A 161 1.65 12.84 11.07
C ALA A 161 1.25 13.56 12.38
N PRO A 162 1.74 13.10 13.55
CA PRO A 162 1.51 13.78 14.82
C PRO A 162 1.96 15.24 14.75
N GLY A 163 1.01 16.19 14.92
CA GLY A 163 1.28 17.64 14.85
C GLY A 163 0.83 18.34 13.56
N ALA A 164 0.20 17.65 12.61
CA ALA A 164 -0.33 18.26 11.38
C ALA A 164 -1.57 19.17 11.58
N THR A 165 -2.00 19.42 12.82
CA THR A 165 -2.98 20.47 13.14
C THR A 165 -2.26 21.80 13.39
N GLY A 166 -2.04 22.58 12.32
CA GLY A 166 -1.69 24.00 12.44
C GLY A 166 -0.74 24.51 11.36
N GLY A 167 -1.30 25.07 10.29
CA GLY A 167 -0.53 25.88 9.35
C GLY A 167 -0.92 25.71 7.89
N ARG A 168 -2.16 26.09 7.53
CA ARG A 168 -2.32 26.75 6.22
C ARG A 168 -1.71 28.14 6.41
N GLN A 169 -0.49 28.33 5.93
CA GLN A 169 0.00 29.68 5.66
C GLN A 169 -0.69 30.14 4.38
N GLU A 170 -1.30 31.31 4.48
CA GLU A 170 -1.98 32.09 3.45
C GLU A 170 -1.07 32.44 2.27
#